data_AF-A0A963QRX6-F1
#
_entry.id   AF-A0A963QRX6-F1
#
_cell.length_a   1.000
_cell.length_b   1.000
_cell.length_c   1.000
_cell.angle_alpha   90.00
_cell.angle_beta   90.00
_cell.angle_gamma   90.00
#
_symmetry.space_group_name_H-M   'P 1'
#
loop_
_entity.id
_entity.type
_entity.pdbx_description
1 polymer ?
#
loop_
_entity_poly.entity_id
_entity_poly.type
_entity_poly.pdbx_seq_one_letter_code
_entity_poly.pdbx_strand_id
1 'polypeptide(L)'
;MLKGVVAFFGVILVPASIQAQGAIIPDQCKDILRGQGAFNTEYVNTSGKAYSEFLSFQCASNFKKHDEATSFGMGLDTILYGVPIIFDGTFDQTEVDEWKAENCSKVETKASSETALLRYVHRVSPTLASTWLSCMKIHGRPADALSCEVEKLSDRSVLEIKWLRTTGDTSAPIIQNWSILDGACKPDLNRGDPIPEAGVQLSCTYMEKSDFVALLDTQRGNCRVTVAYEPVTHVFSGAISLTSPATILAEKVYFSSDARIQTNGYPLTIKAEDGIEIESDAEIRSFGDRKDNTSPHGRSAGTISFHAPTISGGTIRIWNRGEDGTKPPDVARAGTGKKGESGRGGIWKNFEGCVERRDGARGGRGQTGAKGNTGGNGGNGGDIVIDIDQRNPNELFQNIIVESTQGGGPGEPGNRGRGGAGGQGGAPDEPRSPRCGSAARGAGGPEGLAGLPGDPGQAGQDGVIIDVALIGQPAVD
;
A
#
# COMPACT_ATOMS: atom_id res chain seq x y z
N MET A 1 44.37 -11.16 55.43
CA MET A 1 43.68 -11.92 56.50
C MET A 1 42.30 -12.32 55.98
N LEU A 2 41.86 -13.54 56.31
CA LEU A 2 40.72 -14.32 55.79
C LEU A 2 40.96 -14.93 54.40
N LYS A 3 41.37 -16.22 54.26
CA LYS A 3 40.61 -17.50 54.45
C LYS A 3 39.34 -17.47 53.57
N GLY A 4 39.13 -18.27 52.52
CA GLY A 4 39.64 -19.60 52.18
C GLY A 4 38.43 -20.54 52.09
N VAL A 5 38.03 -20.94 50.88
CA VAL A 5 37.17 -22.11 50.62
C VAL A 5 37.55 -22.69 49.27
N VAL A 6 38.17 -23.87 49.28
CA VAL A 6 38.42 -24.71 48.11
C VAL A 6 37.23 -25.66 47.99
N ALA A 7 36.48 -25.55 46.89
CA ALA A 7 35.43 -26.50 46.54
C ALA A 7 35.97 -27.48 45.49
N PHE A 8 36.17 -28.73 45.90
CA PHE A 8 36.41 -29.87 45.03
C PHE A 8 35.12 -30.21 44.28
N PHE A 9 35.09 -30.02 42.96
CA PHE A 9 34.09 -30.66 42.10
C PHE A 9 34.72 -31.92 41.50
N GLY A 10 34.23 -33.07 41.97
CA GLY A 10 34.55 -34.37 41.40
C GLY A 10 33.97 -34.49 40.00
N VAL A 11 34.84 -34.74 39.02
CA VAL A 11 34.45 -35.14 37.67
C VAL A 11 34.02 -36.61 37.74
N ILE A 12 32.71 -36.85 37.71
CA ILE A 12 32.15 -38.18 37.45
C ILE A 12 32.13 -38.35 35.92
N LEU A 13 33.05 -39.15 35.40
CA LEU A 13 33.01 -39.64 34.03
C LEU A 13 31.86 -40.64 33.91
N VAL A 14 30.71 -40.19 33.40
CA VAL A 14 29.65 -41.08 32.92
C VAL A 14 30.06 -41.55 31.52
N PRO A 15 30.17 -42.87 31.25
CA PRO A 15 30.36 -43.34 29.89
C PRO A 15 29.12 -42.95 29.07
N ALA A 16 29.31 -42.07 28.09
CA ALA A 16 28.31 -41.81 27.06
C ALA A 16 28.17 -43.06 26.19
N SER A 17 27.34 -44.00 26.63
CA SER A 17 26.75 -44.98 25.73
C SER A 17 25.86 -44.22 24.76
N ILE A 18 26.38 -44.01 23.54
CA ILE A 18 25.61 -43.61 22.37
C ILE A 18 24.61 -44.74 22.11
N GLN A 19 23.47 -44.70 22.78
CA GLN A 19 22.30 -45.42 22.34
C GLN A 19 21.80 -44.69 21.10
N ALA A 20 21.85 -45.39 19.97
CA ALA A 20 21.22 -44.97 18.73
C ALA A 20 19.77 -44.58 19.04
N GLN A 21 19.50 -43.27 19.07
CA GLN A 21 18.14 -42.75 19.14
C GLN A 21 17.46 -43.22 17.85
N GLY A 22 16.42 -44.03 18.01
CA GLY A 22 15.61 -44.56 16.93
C GLY A 22 15.16 -43.44 15.99
N ALA A 23 15.09 -43.77 14.71
CA ALA A 23 14.61 -42.88 13.65
C ALA A 23 13.37 -42.09 14.12
N ILE A 24 13.52 -40.78 14.29
CA ILE A 24 12.40 -39.87 14.57
C ILE A 24 11.58 -39.77 13.28
N ILE A 25 10.28 -39.92 13.46
CA ILE A 25 9.37 -40.66 12.59
C ILE A 25 8.63 -39.68 11.65
N PRO A 26 8.42 -40.02 10.35
CA PRO A 26 7.60 -39.27 9.38
C PRO A 26 6.20 -38.81 9.87
N ASP A 27 5.71 -39.38 10.98
CA ASP A 27 4.41 -39.05 11.56
C ASP A 27 4.33 -37.63 12.14
N GLN A 28 5.44 -37.00 12.54
CA GLN A 28 5.41 -35.62 13.06
C GLN A 28 4.98 -34.59 12.00
N CYS A 29 5.26 -34.84 10.73
CA CYS A 29 4.85 -33.91 9.67
C CYS A 29 3.37 -34.05 9.34
N LYS A 30 2.77 -35.24 9.54
CA LYS A 30 1.32 -35.44 9.34
C LYS A 30 0.49 -34.63 10.35
N ASP A 31 1.04 -34.34 11.52
CA ASP A 31 0.36 -33.50 12.52
C ASP A 31 0.08 -32.08 12.02
N ILE A 32 0.88 -31.56 11.08
CA ILE A 32 0.63 -30.27 10.42
C ILE A 32 -0.69 -30.32 9.64
N LEU A 33 -0.93 -31.41 8.90
CA LEU A 33 -2.16 -31.61 8.14
C LEU A 33 -3.37 -31.82 9.06
N ARG A 34 -3.20 -32.55 10.18
CA ARG A 34 -4.24 -32.76 11.21
C ARG A 34 -4.63 -31.47 11.92
N GLY A 35 -3.65 -30.68 12.37
CA GLY A 35 -3.86 -29.54 13.25
C GLY A 35 -4.53 -28.34 12.57
N GLN A 36 -4.29 -28.15 11.26
CA GLN A 36 -4.88 -27.05 10.48
C GLN A 36 -6.07 -27.47 9.62
N GLY A 37 -6.44 -28.77 9.64
CA GLY A 37 -7.67 -29.26 9.01
C GLY A 37 -7.69 -29.10 7.49
N ALA A 38 -6.63 -29.51 6.78
CA ALA A 38 -6.58 -29.46 5.31
C ALA A 38 -7.80 -30.14 4.66
N PHE A 39 -8.37 -31.11 5.36
CA PHE A 39 -9.49 -31.95 4.99
C PHE A 39 -10.70 -31.65 5.87
N ASN A 40 -11.42 -30.58 5.55
CA ASN A 40 -12.77 -30.36 6.06
C ASN A 40 -13.72 -30.09 4.89
N THR A 41 -15.02 -30.22 5.13
CA THR A 41 -16.03 -30.07 4.07
C THR A 41 -16.04 -28.68 3.47
N GLU A 42 -15.72 -27.67 4.26
CA GLU A 42 -15.62 -26.27 3.81
C GLU A 42 -14.53 -26.14 2.75
N TYR A 43 -13.31 -26.57 3.05
CA TYR A 43 -12.14 -26.54 2.19
C TYR A 43 -12.29 -27.38 0.92
N VAL A 44 -12.77 -28.61 1.04
CA VAL A 44 -13.04 -29.49 -0.12
C VAL A 44 -13.98 -28.80 -1.11
N ASN A 45 -14.98 -28.08 -0.62
CA ASN A 45 -16.00 -27.45 -1.45
C ASN A 45 -15.74 -25.96 -1.76
N THR A 46 -14.59 -25.42 -1.36
CA THR A 46 -14.21 -24.01 -1.66
C THR A 46 -14.19 -23.72 -3.16
N SER A 47 -13.83 -24.71 -3.99
CA SER A 47 -13.83 -24.57 -5.45
C SER A 47 -14.00 -25.92 -6.15
N GLY A 48 -14.53 -25.90 -7.38
CA GLY A 48 -14.62 -27.11 -8.21
C GLY A 48 -13.27 -27.78 -8.47
N LYS A 49 -12.18 -27.00 -8.50
CA LYS A 49 -10.80 -27.52 -8.61
C LYS A 49 -10.32 -28.21 -7.34
N ALA A 50 -10.58 -27.62 -6.16
CA ALA A 50 -10.25 -28.25 -4.88
C ALA A 50 -10.99 -29.58 -4.73
N TYR A 51 -12.27 -29.61 -5.10
CA TYR A 51 -13.06 -30.84 -5.12
C TYR A 51 -12.50 -31.89 -6.08
N SER A 52 -12.13 -31.51 -7.31
CA SER A 52 -11.55 -32.47 -8.27
C SER A 52 -10.20 -33.03 -7.82
N GLU A 53 -9.34 -32.21 -7.19
CA GLU A 53 -8.07 -32.70 -6.64
C GLU A 53 -8.29 -33.59 -5.41
N PHE A 54 -9.28 -33.27 -4.59
CA PHE A 54 -9.69 -34.14 -3.49
C PHE A 54 -10.18 -35.48 -4.01
N LEU A 55 -11.04 -35.48 -5.03
CA LEU A 55 -11.53 -36.69 -5.68
C LEU A 55 -10.37 -37.54 -6.23
N SER A 56 -9.41 -36.91 -6.90
CA SER A 56 -8.21 -37.59 -7.41
C SER A 56 -7.40 -38.23 -6.27
N PHE A 57 -7.27 -37.54 -5.14
CA PHE A 57 -6.66 -38.11 -3.93
C PHE A 57 -7.45 -39.29 -3.36
N GLN A 58 -8.78 -39.21 -3.31
CA GLN A 58 -9.61 -40.36 -2.92
C GLN A 58 -9.35 -41.54 -3.84
N CYS A 59 -9.34 -41.33 -5.16
CA CYS A 59 -9.08 -42.36 -6.16
C CYS A 59 -7.72 -43.06 -5.99
N ALA A 60 -6.68 -42.31 -5.63
CA ALA A 60 -5.33 -42.84 -5.42
C ALA A 60 -5.12 -43.46 -4.02
N SER A 61 -5.91 -43.05 -3.03
CA SER A 61 -5.82 -43.53 -1.65
C SER A 61 -6.49 -44.91 -1.47
N ASN A 62 -6.17 -45.63 -0.41
CA ASN A 62 -6.78 -46.92 -0.10
C ASN A 62 -7.01 -47.11 1.41
N PHE A 63 -7.78 -46.20 2.00
CA PHE A 63 -8.11 -46.25 3.42
C PHE A 63 -9.04 -47.43 3.69
N LYS A 64 -8.71 -48.24 4.70
CA LYS A 64 -9.52 -49.37 5.12
C LYS A 64 -10.39 -49.04 6.33
N LYS A 65 -9.93 -48.10 7.15
CA LYS A 65 -10.62 -47.69 8.37
C LYS A 65 -10.77 -46.18 8.47
N HIS A 66 -11.81 -45.76 9.16
CA HIS A 66 -12.06 -44.34 9.42
C HIS A 66 -10.99 -43.74 10.34
N ASP A 67 -10.48 -44.54 11.27
CA ASP A 67 -9.36 -44.23 12.16
C ASP A 67 -8.05 -44.01 11.39
N GLU A 68 -7.85 -44.66 10.23
CA GLU A 68 -6.72 -44.37 9.34
C GLU A 68 -6.88 -43.00 8.67
N ALA A 69 -8.10 -42.66 8.21
CA ALA A 69 -8.41 -41.39 7.57
C ALA A 69 -8.35 -40.20 8.54
N THR A 70 -8.89 -40.34 9.75
CA THR A 70 -8.77 -39.31 10.82
C THR A 70 -7.33 -39.16 11.30
N SER A 71 -6.59 -40.28 11.45
CA SER A 71 -5.14 -40.24 11.68
C SER A 71 -4.38 -39.64 10.50
N PHE A 72 -4.99 -39.48 9.34
CA PHE A 72 -4.37 -38.76 8.22
C PHE A 72 -4.66 -37.25 8.25
N GLY A 73 -5.56 -36.80 9.14
CA GLY A 73 -5.97 -35.41 9.27
C GLY A 73 -7.30 -35.07 8.63
N MET A 74 -8.10 -36.07 8.24
CA MET A 74 -9.47 -35.85 7.78
C MET A 74 -10.41 -35.53 8.94
N GLY A 75 -11.18 -34.45 8.80
CA GLY A 75 -12.26 -34.10 9.70
C GLY A 75 -13.41 -35.11 9.62
N LEU A 76 -14.14 -35.27 10.73
CA LEU A 76 -15.28 -36.21 10.82
C LEU A 76 -16.45 -35.84 9.89
N ASP A 77 -16.49 -34.59 9.44
CA ASP A 77 -17.48 -34.09 8.47
C ASP A 77 -17.11 -34.44 7.02
N THR A 78 -15.86 -34.82 6.75
CA THR A 78 -15.38 -35.10 5.40
C THR A 78 -16.03 -36.38 4.85
N ILE A 79 -16.48 -36.32 3.59
CA ILE A 79 -17.04 -37.46 2.86
C ILE A 79 -15.91 -38.15 2.10
N LEU A 80 -15.61 -39.40 2.48
CA LEU A 80 -14.60 -40.24 1.85
C LEU A 80 -15.29 -41.46 1.21
N TYR A 81 -15.09 -41.67 -0.09
CA TYR A 81 -15.75 -42.74 -0.87
C TYR A 81 -17.29 -42.69 -0.79
N GLY A 82 -17.85 -41.48 -0.70
CA GLY A 82 -19.31 -41.29 -0.53
C GLY A 82 -19.81 -41.52 0.90
N VAL A 83 -18.94 -41.86 1.85
CA VAL A 83 -19.30 -42.16 3.24
C VAL A 83 -18.71 -41.09 4.19
N PRO A 84 -19.51 -40.46 5.07
CA PRO A 84 -18.99 -39.56 6.10
C PRO A 84 -18.07 -40.28 7.09
N ILE A 85 -17.00 -39.61 7.52
CA ILE A 85 -16.03 -40.21 8.45
C ILE A 85 -16.56 -40.20 9.90
N ILE A 86 -16.88 -41.38 10.44
CA ILE A 86 -17.24 -41.57 11.86
C ILE A 86 -16.09 -42.11 12.73
N PHE A 87 -16.26 -42.09 14.05
CA PHE A 87 -15.28 -42.67 15.00
C PHE A 87 -15.33 -44.22 14.96
N ASP A 88 -14.17 -44.88 14.85
CA ASP A 88 -13.99 -46.35 14.89
C ASP A 88 -14.77 -47.17 13.83
N GLY A 89 -15.00 -46.60 12.64
CA GLY A 89 -15.64 -47.29 11.52
C GLY A 89 -14.67 -48.02 10.58
N THR A 90 -15.18 -48.95 9.76
CA THR A 90 -14.46 -49.55 8.63
C THR A 90 -15.16 -49.24 7.32
N PHE A 91 -14.40 -48.98 6.25
CA PHE A 91 -14.97 -48.85 4.91
C PHE A 91 -15.24 -50.23 4.34
N ASP A 92 -16.46 -50.50 3.87
CA ASP A 92 -16.75 -51.70 3.08
C ASP A 92 -15.97 -51.60 1.77
N GLN A 93 -15.00 -52.51 1.60
CA GLN A 93 -14.10 -52.46 0.44
C GLN A 93 -14.86 -52.72 -0.86
N THR A 94 -15.99 -53.42 -0.83
CA THR A 94 -16.86 -53.62 -1.99
C THR A 94 -17.47 -52.30 -2.44
N GLU A 95 -18.00 -51.52 -1.49
CA GLU A 95 -18.56 -50.19 -1.77
C GLU A 95 -17.47 -49.20 -2.21
N VAL A 96 -16.27 -49.26 -1.62
CA VAL A 96 -15.12 -48.44 -2.04
C VAL A 96 -14.70 -48.78 -3.47
N ASP A 97 -14.63 -50.06 -3.82
CA ASP A 97 -14.25 -50.50 -5.16
C ASP A 97 -15.32 -50.12 -6.20
N GLU A 98 -16.61 -50.26 -5.86
CA GLU A 98 -17.74 -49.80 -6.69
C GLU A 98 -17.70 -48.27 -6.87
N TRP A 99 -17.55 -47.52 -5.78
CA TRP A 99 -17.43 -46.07 -5.83
C TRP A 99 -16.25 -45.63 -6.70
N LYS A 100 -15.07 -46.27 -6.55
CA LYS A 100 -13.90 -45.96 -7.39
C LYS A 100 -14.13 -46.33 -8.85
N ALA A 101 -14.81 -47.44 -9.13
CA ALA A 101 -15.15 -47.83 -10.50
C ALA A 101 -16.08 -46.81 -11.18
N GLU A 102 -16.97 -46.17 -10.42
CA GLU A 102 -17.91 -45.15 -10.91
C GLU A 102 -17.29 -43.75 -11.02
N ASN A 103 -16.41 -43.38 -10.08
CA ASN A 103 -15.94 -42.01 -9.91
C ASN A 103 -14.49 -41.77 -10.36
N CYS A 104 -13.70 -42.83 -10.53
CA CYS A 104 -12.26 -42.72 -10.79
C CYS A 104 -11.86 -43.27 -12.15
N SER A 105 -10.93 -42.59 -12.81
CA SER A 105 -10.28 -43.14 -13.99
C SER A 105 -9.24 -44.21 -13.61
N LYS A 106 -8.90 -45.08 -14.59
CA LYS A 106 -7.80 -46.05 -14.45
C LYS A 106 -6.43 -45.40 -14.24
N VAL A 107 -6.30 -44.12 -14.59
CA VAL A 107 -5.05 -43.36 -14.42
C VAL A 107 -4.95 -42.89 -12.96
N GLU A 108 -6.03 -42.34 -12.41
CA GLU A 108 -6.06 -41.83 -11.03
C GLU A 108 -5.90 -42.94 -10.00
N THR A 109 -6.54 -44.09 -10.21
CA THR A 109 -6.40 -45.26 -9.34
C THR A 109 -4.99 -45.86 -9.32
N LYS A 110 -4.15 -45.54 -10.31
CA LYS A 110 -2.74 -45.94 -10.38
C LYS A 110 -1.77 -44.83 -9.98
N ALA A 111 -2.28 -43.64 -9.67
CA ALA A 111 -1.45 -42.52 -9.26
C ALA A 111 -0.92 -42.74 -7.84
N SER A 112 0.20 -42.08 -7.52
CA SER A 112 0.72 -42.04 -6.15
C SER A 112 -0.24 -41.25 -5.25
N SER A 113 -0.70 -41.87 -4.16
CA SER A 113 -1.57 -41.20 -3.18
C SER A 113 -0.88 -39.98 -2.54
N GLU A 114 0.45 -39.99 -2.40
CA GLU A 114 1.23 -38.85 -1.89
C GLU A 114 1.26 -37.69 -2.89
N THR A 115 1.38 -37.98 -4.19
CA THR A 115 1.32 -36.96 -5.24
C THR A 115 -0.07 -36.34 -5.29
N ALA A 116 -1.13 -37.16 -5.26
CA ALA A 116 -2.50 -36.68 -5.29
C ALA A 116 -2.85 -35.89 -4.01
N LEU A 117 -2.41 -36.37 -2.85
CA LEU A 117 -2.49 -35.66 -1.58
C LEU A 117 -1.90 -34.27 -1.71
N LEU A 118 -0.69 -34.20 -2.23
CA LEU A 118 0.00 -32.94 -2.31
C LEU A 118 -0.72 -31.96 -3.23
N ARG A 119 -1.19 -32.41 -4.40
CA ARG A 119 -1.99 -31.56 -5.31
C ARG A 119 -3.18 -30.97 -4.59
N TYR A 120 -3.90 -31.80 -3.83
CA TYR A 120 -5.03 -31.37 -3.03
C TYR A 120 -4.64 -30.34 -1.96
N VAL A 121 -3.66 -30.64 -1.10
CA VAL A 121 -3.25 -29.74 -0.01
C VAL A 121 -2.71 -28.42 -0.57
N HIS A 122 -1.95 -28.47 -1.67
CA HIS A 122 -1.45 -27.29 -2.37
C HIS A 122 -2.58 -26.43 -2.92
N ARG A 123 -3.64 -27.05 -3.47
CA ARG A 123 -4.79 -26.34 -4.02
C ARG A 123 -5.64 -25.68 -2.93
N VAL A 124 -5.82 -26.35 -1.80
CA VAL A 124 -6.66 -25.88 -0.70
C VAL A 124 -5.95 -24.86 0.18
N SER A 125 -4.68 -25.10 0.49
CA SER A 125 -3.88 -24.23 1.35
C SER A 125 -2.39 -24.31 0.97
N PRO A 126 -1.92 -23.43 0.06
CA PRO A 126 -0.52 -23.37 -0.33
C PRO A 126 0.43 -23.22 0.87
N THR A 127 0.05 -22.39 1.85
CA THR A 127 0.82 -22.17 3.09
C THR A 127 0.97 -23.46 3.90
N LEU A 128 -0.12 -24.22 4.05
CA LEU A 128 -0.09 -25.50 4.76
C LEU A 128 0.75 -26.53 4.00
N ALA A 129 0.60 -26.58 2.66
CA ALA A 129 1.39 -27.45 1.79
C ALA A 129 2.88 -27.18 1.91
N SER A 130 3.28 -25.90 1.92
CA SER A 130 4.68 -25.43 2.08
C SER A 130 5.25 -25.72 3.49
N THR A 131 4.42 -25.57 4.52
CA THR A 131 4.82 -25.88 5.92
C THR A 131 5.01 -27.38 6.11
N TRP A 132 4.05 -28.19 5.66
CA TRP A 132 4.12 -29.65 5.68
C TRP A 132 5.34 -30.16 4.91
N LEU A 133 5.58 -29.58 3.74
CA LEU A 133 6.77 -29.78 2.93
C LEU A 133 8.09 -29.59 3.66
N SER A 134 8.20 -28.43 4.30
CA SER A 134 9.42 -28.01 4.98
C SER A 134 9.71 -28.98 6.11
N CYS A 135 8.68 -29.44 6.81
CA CYS A 135 8.79 -30.51 7.80
C CYS A 135 9.33 -31.80 7.18
N MET A 136 8.73 -32.28 6.08
CA MET A 136 9.16 -33.50 5.40
C MET A 136 10.64 -33.41 4.99
N LYS A 137 11.09 -32.24 4.49
CA LYS A 137 12.48 -31.98 4.14
C LYS A 137 13.43 -32.01 5.34
N ILE A 138 13.02 -31.47 6.49
CA ILE A 138 13.84 -31.42 7.71
C ILE A 138 13.96 -32.81 8.36
N HIS A 139 12.86 -33.58 8.36
CA HIS A 139 12.75 -34.82 9.12
C HIS A 139 12.98 -36.08 8.29
N GLY A 140 12.91 -36.03 6.96
CA GLY A 140 13.11 -37.17 6.06
C GLY A 140 14.53 -37.70 5.89
N ARG A 141 15.40 -37.66 6.93
CA ARG A 141 16.85 -38.05 6.90
C ARG A 141 17.21 -39.30 6.03
N PRO A 142 18.48 -39.49 5.59
CA PRO A 142 19.60 -38.56 5.29
C PRO A 142 20.17 -38.74 3.85
N ALA A 143 20.78 -37.68 3.30
CA ALA A 143 21.56 -37.71 2.05
C ALA A 143 20.89 -38.52 0.93
N ASP A 144 19.69 -38.10 0.52
CA ASP A 144 19.05 -38.70 -0.64
C ASP A 144 20.07 -38.72 -1.77
N ALA A 145 20.34 -39.93 -2.27
CA ALA A 145 21.12 -40.10 -3.47
C ALA A 145 20.52 -39.22 -4.58
N LEU A 146 19.22 -38.94 -4.55
CA LEU A 146 18.52 -38.07 -5.47
C LEU A 146 18.26 -36.67 -4.86
N SER A 147 18.68 -35.60 -5.53
CA SER A 147 18.39 -34.21 -5.13
C SER A 147 17.81 -33.40 -6.27
N CYS A 148 16.99 -32.40 -5.94
CA CYS A 148 16.30 -31.54 -6.91
C CYS A 148 16.47 -30.12 -6.44
N GLU A 149 17.02 -29.30 -7.30
CA GLU A 149 17.23 -27.88 -7.06
C GLU A 149 16.62 -27.13 -8.23
N VAL A 150 16.01 -25.98 -7.95
CA VAL A 150 15.55 -25.09 -9.02
C VAL A 150 16.34 -23.81 -8.93
N GLU A 151 17.01 -23.47 -10.02
CA GLU A 151 17.65 -22.18 -10.20
C GLU A 151 16.71 -21.27 -10.98
N LYS A 152 16.31 -20.15 -10.37
CA LYS A 152 15.48 -19.13 -11.00
C LYS A 152 16.38 -18.22 -11.84
N LEU A 153 16.20 -18.24 -13.15
CA LEU A 153 16.82 -17.28 -14.08
C LEU A 153 15.81 -16.17 -14.40
N SER A 154 16.25 -15.11 -15.08
CA SER A 154 15.41 -13.94 -15.35
C SER A 154 14.15 -14.23 -16.18
N ASP A 155 14.19 -15.25 -17.04
CA ASP A 155 13.15 -15.55 -18.05
C ASP A 155 12.67 -17.02 -18.03
N ARG A 156 13.31 -17.87 -17.23
CA ARG A 156 13.01 -19.30 -17.11
C ARG A 156 13.53 -19.83 -15.79
N SER A 157 13.25 -21.08 -15.47
CA SER A 157 13.92 -21.74 -14.36
C SER A 157 14.48 -23.08 -14.77
N VAL A 158 15.60 -23.44 -14.17
CA VAL A 158 16.29 -24.68 -14.47
C VAL A 158 16.12 -25.59 -13.26
N LEU A 159 15.35 -26.66 -13.45
CA LEU A 159 15.27 -27.75 -12.49
C LEU A 159 16.41 -28.71 -12.73
N GLU A 160 17.31 -28.80 -11.76
CA GLU A 160 18.42 -29.73 -11.76
C GLU A 160 18.11 -30.90 -10.83
N ILE A 161 18.06 -32.10 -11.40
CA ILE A 161 17.88 -33.35 -10.70
C ILE A 161 19.23 -34.07 -10.69
N LYS A 162 19.85 -34.25 -9.53
CA LYS A 162 21.13 -34.96 -9.38
C LYS A 162 20.90 -36.31 -8.75
N TRP A 163 21.65 -37.32 -9.21
CA TRP A 163 21.78 -38.58 -8.51
C TRP A 163 23.24 -38.85 -8.15
N LEU A 164 23.54 -38.94 -6.85
CA LEU A 164 24.82 -39.34 -6.30
C LEU A 164 24.79 -40.82 -5.96
N ARG A 165 25.60 -41.59 -6.67
CA ARG A 165 25.75 -43.02 -6.40
C ARG A 165 26.28 -43.27 -4.98
N THR A 166 25.61 -44.14 -4.25
CA THR A 166 26.04 -44.57 -2.91
C THR A 166 26.63 -45.99 -2.94
N THR A 167 27.32 -46.38 -1.86
CA THR A 167 27.91 -47.72 -1.76
C THR A 167 26.81 -48.78 -1.80
N GLY A 168 26.81 -49.64 -2.82
CA GLY A 168 25.80 -50.67 -3.06
C GLY A 168 24.90 -50.41 -4.27
N ASP A 169 24.94 -49.22 -4.85
CA ASP A 169 24.20 -48.90 -6.07
C ASP A 169 24.89 -49.50 -7.31
N THR A 170 24.23 -50.45 -7.96
CA THR A 170 24.71 -51.10 -9.21
C THR A 170 24.13 -50.48 -10.48
N SER A 171 23.10 -49.64 -10.36
CA SER A 171 22.38 -49.02 -11.49
C SER A 171 21.73 -47.69 -11.08
N ALA A 172 21.53 -46.82 -12.08
CA ALA A 172 20.78 -45.58 -11.93
C ALA A 172 19.35 -45.83 -11.41
N PRO A 173 18.79 -44.90 -10.62
CA PRO A 173 17.41 -44.98 -10.20
C PRO A 173 16.49 -44.81 -11.42
N ILE A 174 15.48 -45.67 -11.49
CA ILE A 174 14.45 -45.65 -12.53
C ILE A 174 13.27 -44.82 -12.03
N ILE A 175 12.79 -43.91 -12.87
CA ILE A 175 11.61 -43.08 -12.60
C ILE A 175 10.38 -43.96 -12.47
N GLN A 176 9.72 -43.86 -11.32
CA GLN A 176 8.42 -44.49 -11.07
C GLN A 176 7.28 -43.52 -11.37
N ASN A 177 7.46 -42.26 -10.99
CA ASN A 177 6.48 -41.20 -11.16
C ASN A 177 7.20 -39.85 -11.39
N TRP A 178 6.65 -39.06 -12.30
CA TRP A 178 7.12 -37.70 -12.58
C TRP A 178 5.89 -36.83 -12.75
N SER A 179 5.84 -35.73 -12.02
CA SER A 179 4.79 -34.75 -12.21
C SER A 179 5.23 -33.34 -11.88
N ILE A 180 4.65 -32.41 -12.63
CA ILE A 180 4.82 -30.98 -12.45
C ILE A 180 3.44 -30.40 -12.18
N LEU A 181 3.34 -29.56 -11.15
CA LEU A 181 2.13 -28.81 -10.83
C LEU A 181 2.34 -27.36 -11.24
N ASP A 182 1.30 -26.78 -11.83
CA ASP A 182 1.21 -25.37 -12.22
C ASP A 182 2.44 -24.89 -13.04
N GLY A 183 2.89 -25.76 -13.96
CA GLY A 183 4.01 -25.49 -14.87
C GLY A 183 4.28 -26.63 -15.84
N ALA A 184 5.38 -26.50 -16.59
CA ALA A 184 5.87 -27.53 -17.50
C ALA A 184 7.40 -27.46 -17.58
N CYS A 185 8.08 -28.59 -17.79
CA CYS A 185 9.53 -28.64 -17.96
C CYS A 185 9.91 -29.38 -19.23
N LYS A 186 11.04 -29.01 -19.83
CA LYS A 186 11.58 -29.64 -21.04
C LYS A 186 13.06 -30.01 -20.87
N PRO A 187 13.49 -31.20 -21.34
CA PRO A 187 12.65 -32.28 -21.86
C PRO A 187 11.71 -32.83 -20.78
N ASP A 188 10.63 -33.51 -21.18
CA ASP A 188 9.77 -34.18 -20.20
C ASP A 188 10.44 -35.50 -19.77
N LEU A 189 10.19 -35.94 -18.54
CA LEU A 189 10.72 -37.20 -18.00
C LEU A 189 9.63 -38.28 -18.05
N ASN A 190 9.97 -39.48 -18.52
CA ASN A 190 9.00 -40.56 -18.59
C ASN A 190 9.26 -41.61 -17.51
N ARG A 191 8.17 -42.24 -17.07
CA ARG A 191 8.26 -43.45 -16.24
C ARG A 191 9.10 -44.50 -16.97
N GLY A 192 10.07 -45.08 -16.26
CA GLY A 192 11.01 -46.05 -16.80
C GLY A 192 12.36 -45.47 -17.23
N ASP A 193 12.47 -44.14 -17.37
CA ASP A 193 13.74 -43.50 -17.69
C ASP A 193 14.72 -43.62 -16.50
N PRO A 194 16.03 -43.81 -16.73
CA PRO A 194 17.04 -43.74 -15.69
C PRO A 194 17.46 -42.28 -15.41
N ILE A 195 17.71 -41.91 -14.15
CA ILE A 195 18.38 -40.65 -13.82
C ILE A 195 19.90 -40.86 -13.85
N PRO A 196 20.63 -40.28 -14.81
CA PRO A 196 22.08 -40.45 -14.91
C PRO A 196 22.80 -39.81 -13.72
N GLU A 197 24.01 -40.30 -13.45
CA GLU A 197 24.89 -39.79 -12.38
C GLU A 197 25.34 -38.34 -12.63
N ALA A 198 25.36 -37.91 -13.90
CA ALA A 198 25.58 -36.51 -14.26
C ALA A 198 24.39 -35.57 -13.93
N GLY A 199 23.25 -36.15 -13.55
CA GLY A 199 21.99 -35.44 -13.36
C GLY A 199 21.27 -35.10 -14.66
N VAL A 200 20.08 -34.52 -14.50
CA VAL A 200 19.25 -34.01 -15.59
C VAL A 200 18.91 -32.56 -15.30
N GLN A 201 19.06 -31.70 -16.30
CA GLN A 201 18.63 -30.31 -16.24
C GLN A 201 17.41 -30.11 -17.13
N LEU A 202 16.34 -29.58 -16.55
CA LEU A 202 15.08 -29.32 -17.23
C LEU A 202 14.81 -27.82 -17.24
N SER A 203 14.50 -27.27 -18.41
CA SER A 203 14.03 -25.90 -18.53
C SER A 203 12.54 -25.86 -18.22
N CYS A 204 12.18 -25.23 -17.11
CA CYS A 204 10.82 -25.14 -16.61
C CYS A 204 10.22 -23.75 -16.86
N THR A 205 8.93 -23.75 -17.21
CA THR A 205 8.05 -22.58 -17.29
C THR A 205 6.94 -22.72 -16.27
N TYR A 206 6.61 -21.63 -15.59
CA TYR A 206 5.59 -21.58 -14.56
C TYR A 206 4.28 -21.06 -15.14
N MET A 207 3.15 -21.49 -14.56
CA MET A 207 1.89 -20.79 -14.75
C MET A 207 1.94 -19.47 -13.96
N GLU A 208 1.29 -18.42 -14.49
CA GLU A 208 1.22 -17.13 -13.80
C GLU A 208 0.47 -17.28 -12.46
N LYS A 209 0.98 -16.60 -11.42
CA LYS A 209 0.37 -16.52 -10.08
C LYS A 209 0.20 -17.84 -9.33
N SER A 210 1.12 -18.79 -9.53
CA SER A 210 1.06 -20.09 -8.87
C SER A 210 2.44 -20.59 -8.47
N ASP A 211 2.52 -21.20 -7.30
CA ASP A 211 3.68 -21.95 -6.85
C ASP A 211 3.95 -23.10 -7.81
N PHE A 212 5.20 -23.22 -8.25
CA PHE A 212 5.62 -24.35 -9.07
C PHE A 212 6.06 -25.50 -8.18
N VAL A 213 5.60 -26.70 -8.49
CA VAL A 213 6.00 -27.90 -7.76
C VAL A 213 6.44 -28.97 -8.75
N ALA A 214 7.63 -29.53 -8.57
CA ALA A 214 8.04 -30.74 -9.28
C ALA A 214 8.25 -31.89 -8.30
N LEU A 215 7.72 -33.05 -8.69
CA LEU A 215 7.71 -34.28 -7.90
C LEU A 215 8.30 -35.40 -8.75
N LEU A 216 9.37 -35.98 -8.24
CA LEU A 216 10.05 -37.10 -8.86
C LEU A 216 10.12 -38.25 -7.88
N ASP A 217 9.48 -39.37 -8.18
CA ASP A 217 9.62 -40.61 -7.44
C ASP A 217 10.43 -41.60 -8.26
N THR A 218 11.42 -42.23 -7.64
CA THR A 218 12.23 -43.28 -8.25
C THR A 218 12.28 -44.51 -7.35
N GLN A 219 12.79 -45.62 -7.89
CA GLN A 219 12.99 -46.83 -7.11
C GLN A 219 13.99 -46.70 -5.95
N ARG A 220 14.80 -45.63 -5.89
CA ARG A 220 15.83 -45.40 -4.86
C ARG A 220 15.58 -44.16 -3.99
N GLY A 221 14.40 -43.57 -4.09
CA GLY A 221 14.05 -42.36 -3.36
C GLY A 221 13.18 -41.43 -4.17
N ASN A 222 12.67 -40.40 -3.52
CA ASN A 222 11.93 -39.34 -4.16
C ASN A 222 12.68 -38.03 -4.00
N CYS A 223 12.21 -37.05 -4.76
CA CYS A 223 12.81 -35.76 -4.79
C CYS A 223 11.77 -34.73 -5.18
N ARG A 224 11.79 -33.62 -4.46
CA ARG A 224 10.74 -32.62 -4.54
C ARG A 224 11.33 -31.22 -4.47
N VAL A 225 10.82 -30.35 -5.33
CA VAL A 225 11.13 -28.93 -5.30
C VAL A 225 9.85 -28.12 -5.39
N THR A 226 9.81 -27.04 -4.63
CA THR A 226 8.75 -26.05 -4.71
C THR A 226 9.39 -24.69 -4.87
N VAL A 227 8.96 -23.95 -5.88
CA VAL A 227 9.33 -22.56 -6.10
C VAL A 227 8.10 -21.74 -5.83
N ALA A 228 8.12 -21.03 -4.69
CA ALA A 228 7.04 -20.13 -4.34
C ALA A 228 6.92 -19.04 -5.40
N TYR A 229 5.68 -18.75 -5.78
CA TYR A 229 5.38 -17.56 -6.57
C TYR A 229 5.60 -16.32 -5.69
N GLU A 230 6.43 -15.41 -6.20
CA GLU A 230 6.71 -14.13 -5.56
C GLU A 230 5.94 -13.06 -6.33
N PRO A 231 4.81 -12.56 -5.81
CA PRO A 231 4.05 -11.53 -6.49
C PRO A 231 4.89 -10.27 -6.64
N VAL A 232 4.76 -9.59 -7.77
CA VAL A 232 5.32 -8.27 -8.01
C VAL A 232 4.72 -7.33 -6.97
N THR A 233 5.50 -7.07 -5.93
CA THR A 233 5.08 -6.28 -4.78
C THR A 233 5.66 -4.88 -4.86
N HIS A 234 4.80 -3.87 -4.82
CA HIS A 234 5.25 -2.49 -4.62
C HIS A 234 5.18 -2.15 -3.13
N VAL A 235 6.31 -1.74 -2.56
CA VAL A 235 6.42 -1.40 -1.14
C VAL A 235 6.53 0.12 -1.00
N PHE A 236 5.52 0.73 -0.39
CA PHE A 236 5.64 2.10 0.11
C PHE A 236 6.28 2.05 1.49
N SER A 237 7.41 2.74 1.65
CA SER A 237 8.10 2.90 2.93
C SER A 237 8.72 4.28 3.09
N GLY A 238 8.78 4.75 4.33
CA GLY A 238 9.23 6.09 4.67
C GLY A 238 8.43 7.22 4.00
N ALA A 239 9.07 8.38 3.85
CA ALA A 239 8.45 9.56 3.25
C ALA A 239 8.70 9.64 1.73
N ILE A 240 7.62 9.67 0.95
CA ILE A 240 7.63 9.76 -0.51
C ILE A 240 6.93 11.06 -0.90
N SER A 241 7.56 11.87 -1.75
CA SER A 241 6.97 13.10 -2.29
C SER A 241 6.84 13.01 -3.79
N LEU A 242 5.62 13.14 -4.31
CA LEU A 242 5.37 13.13 -5.74
C LEU A 242 5.76 14.46 -6.36
N THR A 243 6.42 14.41 -7.51
CA THR A 243 6.78 15.57 -8.34
C THR A 243 6.03 15.61 -9.66
N SER A 244 5.23 14.59 -9.94
CA SER A 244 4.40 14.42 -11.12
C SER A 244 3.24 13.46 -10.79
N PRO A 245 2.20 13.36 -11.63
CA PRO A 245 1.20 12.31 -11.50
C PRO A 245 1.87 10.93 -11.46
N ALA A 246 1.35 10.03 -10.62
CA ALA A 246 1.91 8.70 -10.42
C ALA A 246 0.83 7.62 -10.54
N THR A 247 1.15 6.55 -11.26
CA THR A 247 0.36 5.33 -11.33
C THR A 247 1.23 4.16 -10.89
N ILE A 248 0.85 3.51 -9.81
CA ILE A 248 1.50 2.32 -9.28
C ILE A 248 0.69 1.10 -9.73
N LEU A 249 1.33 0.22 -10.49
CA LEU A 249 0.79 -1.05 -10.95
C LEU A 249 1.62 -2.16 -10.32
N ALA A 250 0.99 -3.00 -9.53
CA ALA A 250 1.62 -4.14 -8.88
C ALA A 250 0.59 -5.28 -8.73
N GLU A 251 1.06 -6.50 -8.51
CA GLU A 251 0.16 -7.59 -8.13
C GLU A 251 -0.25 -7.40 -6.68
N LYS A 252 0.70 -7.07 -5.80
CA LYS A 252 0.43 -6.70 -4.40
C LYS A 252 1.01 -5.34 -4.07
N VAL A 253 0.30 -4.55 -3.28
CA VAL A 253 0.82 -3.28 -2.74
C VAL A 253 0.91 -3.40 -1.23
N TYR A 254 2.07 -3.08 -0.69
CA TYR A 254 2.34 -3.13 0.73
C TYR A 254 2.69 -1.74 1.27
N PHE A 255 1.98 -1.29 2.30
CA PHE A 255 2.30 -0.09 3.05
C PHE A 255 2.97 -0.49 4.36
N SER A 256 4.25 -0.14 4.52
CA SER A 256 4.92 -0.29 5.81
C SER A 256 4.35 0.68 6.84
N SER A 257 4.63 0.39 8.11
CA SER A 257 4.24 1.20 9.28
C SER A 257 4.71 2.66 9.28
N ASP A 258 5.67 3.03 8.43
CA ASP A 258 6.21 4.39 8.31
C ASP A 258 5.88 5.06 6.97
N ALA A 259 5.03 4.45 6.15
CA ALA A 259 4.69 4.93 4.82
C ALA A 259 3.93 6.26 4.86
N ARG A 260 4.52 7.31 4.29
CA ARG A 260 3.95 8.65 4.17
C ARG A 260 4.09 9.17 2.76
N ILE A 261 2.98 9.36 2.06
CA ILE A 261 2.97 9.85 0.68
C ILE A 261 2.45 11.28 0.65
N GLN A 262 3.26 12.21 0.15
CA GLN A 262 2.87 13.59 -0.12
C GLN A 262 2.66 13.77 -1.63
N THR A 263 1.42 13.97 -2.07
CA THR A 263 1.10 14.03 -3.51
C THR A 263 1.47 15.37 -4.15
N ASN A 264 1.66 16.43 -3.37
CA ASN A 264 1.87 17.80 -3.84
C ASN A 264 0.79 18.32 -4.80
N GLY A 265 -0.44 17.82 -4.67
CA GLY A 265 -1.55 18.13 -5.56
C GLY A 265 -1.56 17.35 -6.87
N TYR A 266 -0.62 16.42 -7.07
CA TYR A 266 -0.63 15.52 -8.23
C TYR A 266 -1.59 14.34 -8.03
N PRO A 267 -2.23 13.84 -9.09
CA PRO A 267 -3.01 12.62 -9.02
C PRO A 267 -2.14 11.40 -8.66
N LEU A 268 -2.69 10.52 -7.83
CA LEU A 268 -2.09 9.24 -7.43
C LEU A 268 -3.08 8.11 -7.71
N THR A 269 -2.65 7.13 -8.49
CA THR A 269 -3.43 5.92 -8.78
C THR A 269 -2.66 4.70 -8.31
N ILE A 270 -3.28 3.88 -7.47
CA ILE A 270 -2.73 2.63 -6.96
C ILE A 270 -3.61 1.50 -7.46
N LYS A 271 -3.03 0.58 -8.24
CA LYS A 271 -3.69 -0.63 -8.72
C LYS A 271 -2.94 -1.86 -8.24
N ALA A 272 -3.61 -2.69 -7.46
CA ALA A 272 -3.11 -3.96 -6.96
C ALA A 272 -4.02 -5.09 -7.46
N GLU A 273 -3.48 -6.05 -8.19
CA GLU A 273 -4.31 -7.14 -8.76
C GLU A 273 -4.77 -8.16 -7.72
N ASP A 274 -3.97 -8.41 -6.69
CA ASP A 274 -4.22 -9.40 -5.64
C ASP A 274 -4.69 -8.73 -4.34
N GLY A 275 -4.20 -7.53 -4.03
CA GLY A 275 -4.66 -6.77 -2.86
C GLY A 275 -3.69 -5.72 -2.34
N ILE A 276 -4.20 -4.91 -1.42
CA ILE A 276 -3.44 -3.92 -0.64
C ILE A 276 -3.31 -4.44 0.79
N GLU A 277 -2.10 -4.47 1.32
CA GLU A 277 -1.82 -4.82 2.71
C GLU A 277 -1.16 -3.64 3.42
N ILE A 278 -1.64 -3.33 4.62
CA ILE A 278 -1.16 -2.22 5.44
C ILE A 278 -0.64 -2.80 6.75
N GLU A 279 0.63 -2.60 7.05
CA GLU A 279 1.23 -3.15 8.29
C GLU A 279 0.59 -2.56 9.55
N SER A 280 0.43 -1.23 9.58
CA SER A 280 -0.19 -0.50 10.69
C SER A 280 -0.84 0.80 10.20
N ASP A 281 -0.28 1.97 10.49
CA ASP A 281 -0.83 3.25 10.05
C ASP A 281 0.01 3.84 8.92
N ALA A 282 -0.62 4.05 7.77
CA ALA A 282 -0.05 4.74 6.62
C ALA A 282 -0.76 6.08 6.39
N GLU A 283 -0.08 7.00 5.72
CA GLU A 283 -0.56 8.38 5.57
C GLU A 283 -0.38 8.85 4.12
N ILE A 284 -1.44 9.44 3.55
CA ILE A 284 -1.39 10.13 2.27
C ILE A 284 -1.90 11.56 2.46
N ARG A 285 -1.08 12.55 2.12
CA ARG A 285 -1.42 13.98 2.21
C ARG A 285 -1.24 14.65 0.86
N SER A 286 -2.14 15.57 0.52
CA SER A 286 -1.96 16.37 -0.68
C SER A 286 -0.83 17.38 -0.55
N PHE A 287 -0.68 18.01 0.62
CA PHE A 287 0.36 19.01 0.87
C PHE A 287 0.99 18.81 2.25
N GLY A 288 2.29 19.06 2.36
CA GLY A 288 2.98 19.13 3.65
C GLY A 288 2.90 20.53 4.27
N ASP A 289 3.55 20.73 5.42
CA ASP A 289 3.54 21.98 6.21
C ASP A 289 4.38 23.12 5.60
N ARG A 290 4.34 23.30 4.28
CA ARG A 290 5.21 24.27 3.62
C ARG A 290 4.68 25.69 3.82
N LYS A 291 5.54 26.58 4.32
CA LYS A 291 5.19 27.99 4.62
C LYS A 291 5.34 28.94 3.43
N ASP A 292 6.02 28.53 2.37
CA ASP A 292 6.41 29.39 1.26
C ASP A 292 5.50 29.16 0.05
N ASN A 293 4.21 29.49 0.18
CA ASN A 293 3.35 29.57 -1.01
C ASN A 293 3.64 30.89 -1.72
N THR A 294 4.38 30.83 -2.84
CA THR A 294 4.72 32.01 -3.65
C THR A 294 3.52 32.55 -4.43
N SER A 295 2.48 31.74 -4.57
CA SER A 295 1.22 32.13 -5.18
C SER A 295 0.26 32.66 -4.10
N PRO A 296 -0.46 33.76 -4.37
CA PRO A 296 -1.56 34.15 -3.49
C PRO A 296 -2.66 33.08 -3.47
N HIS A 297 -2.85 32.35 -4.57
CA HIS A 297 -3.83 31.27 -4.66
C HIS A 297 -3.31 29.97 -4.03
N GLY A 298 -4.17 29.30 -3.28
CA GLY A 298 -3.93 27.96 -2.78
C GLY A 298 -3.91 26.92 -3.90
N ARG A 299 -3.10 25.87 -3.72
CA ARG A 299 -3.01 24.76 -4.67
C ARG A 299 -4.18 23.79 -4.48
N SER A 300 -4.70 23.28 -5.60
CA SER A 300 -5.73 22.24 -5.60
C SER A 300 -5.11 20.87 -5.39
N ALA A 301 -5.74 20.05 -4.56
CA ALA A 301 -5.38 18.66 -4.35
C ALA A 301 -5.77 17.80 -5.58
N GLY A 302 -4.98 16.77 -5.85
CA GLY A 302 -5.21 15.85 -6.96
C GLY A 302 -6.11 14.68 -6.57
N THR A 303 -6.63 13.95 -7.56
CA THR A 303 -7.40 12.73 -7.30
C THR A 303 -6.50 11.63 -6.75
N ILE A 304 -6.93 10.97 -5.67
CA ILE A 304 -6.29 9.76 -5.15
C ILE A 304 -7.21 8.58 -5.45
N SER A 305 -6.70 7.53 -6.08
CA SER A 305 -7.51 6.37 -6.45
C SER A 305 -6.86 5.04 -6.07
N PHE A 306 -7.68 4.13 -5.54
CA PHE A 306 -7.31 2.77 -5.17
C PHE A 306 -8.14 1.79 -5.99
N HIS A 307 -7.48 0.81 -6.59
CA HIS A 307 -8.11 -0.28 -7.33
C HIS A 307 -7.50 -1.59 -6.86
N ALA A 308 -8.26 -2.43 -6.15
CA ALA A 308 -7.78 -3.73 -5.70
C ALA A 308 -8.93 -4.66 -5.35
N PRO A 309 -8.79 -5.98 -5.41
CA PRO A 309 -9.86 -6.87 -4.96
C PRO A 309 -10.04 -6.84 -3.43
N THR A 310 -8.95 -6.61 -2.68
CA THR A 310 -8.98 -6.60 -1.21
C THR A 310 -8.06 -5.54 -0.64
N ILE A 311 -8.41 -5.06 0.55
CA ILE A 311 -7.56 -4.26 1.43
C ILE A 311 -7.54 -4.90 2.82
N SER A 312 -6.38 -4.99 3.46
CA SER A 312 -6.25 -5.68 4.74
C SER A 312 -5.16 -5.08 5.64
N GLY A 313 -5.20 -5.43 6.92
CA GLY A 313 -4.23 -4.97 7.92
C GLY A 313 -4.70 -3.71 8.66
N GLY A 314 -3.82 -2.72 8.80
CA GLY A 314 -4.08 -1.47 9.50
C GLY A 314 -4.79 -0.40 8.66
N THR A 315 -4.54 0.89 8.93
CA THR A 315 -5.30 2.01 8.35
C THR A 315 -4.46 2.95 7.48
N ILE A 316 -5.01 3.40 6.35
CA ILE A 316 -4.49 4.50 5.55
C ILE A 316 -5.32 5.74 5.89
N ARG A 317 -4.66 6.78 6.39
CA ARG A 317 -5.27 8.09 6.63
C ARG A 317 -5.00 9.04 5.47
N ILE A 318 -6.05 9.66 4.95
CA ILE A 318 -5.98 10.50 3.76
C ILE A 318 -6.40 11.94 4.09
N TRP A 319 -5.48 12.89 3.85
CA TRP A 319 -5.74 14.34 3.89
C TRP A 319 -5.64 14.91 2.48
N ASN A 320 -6.75 14.89 1.74
CA ASN A 320 -6.82 15.34 0.35
C ASN A 320 -7.46 16.73 0.21
N ARG A 321 -7.05 17.66 1.07
CA ARG A 321 -7.57 19.04 1.13
C ARG A 321 -6.77 20.01 0.24
N GLY A 322 -7.45 21.00 -0.34
CA GLY A 322 -6.83 22.14 -1.02
C GLY A 322 -6.19 23.15 -0.05
N GLU A 323 -5.15 23.85 -0.48
CA GLU A 323 -4.51 24.89 0.36
C GLU A 323 -5.36 26.16 0.43
N ASP A 324 -5.26 26.87 1.55
CA ASP A 324 -5.92 28.17 1.70
C ASP A 324 -5.27 29.22 0.80
N GLY A 325 -6.08 30.16 0.33
CA GLY A 325 -5.56 31.37 -0.31
C GLY A 325 -4.84 32.24 0.71
N THR A 326 -3.83 32.98 0.28
CA THR A 326 -3.07 33.89 1.14
C THR A 326 -3.52 35.34 0.97
N LYS A 327 -3.28 36.13 2.02
CA LYS A 327 -3.53 37.57 2.00
C LYS A 327 -2.47 38.26 1.13
N PRO A 328 -2.85 39.04 0.11
CA PRO A 328 -1.89 39.78 -0.70
C PRO A 328 -1.24 40.90 0.12
N PRO A 329 -0.09 41.43 -0.32
CA PRO A 329 0.53 42.59 0.29
C PRO A 329 -0.42 43.81 0.32
N ASP A 330 -0.29 44.61 1.37
CA ASP A 330 -1.01 45.86 1.53
C ASP A 330 -0.62 46.88 0.45
N VAL A 331 -1.58 47.67 -0.02
CA VAL A 331 -1.32 48.72 -1.02
C VAL A 331 -0.71 49.97 -0.38
N ALA A 332 0.15 50.65 -1.13
CA ALA A 332 0.87 51.84 -0.64
C ALA A 332 -0.08 53.01 -0.29
N ARG A 333 0.42 53.92 0.57
CA ARG A 333 -0.27 55.18 0.89
C ARG A 333 -0.36 56.08 -0.35
N ALA A 334 -1.47 56.81 -0.49
CA ALA A 334 -1.66 57.75 -1.59
C ALA A 334 -0.72 58.97 -1.52
N GLY A 335 -0.57 59.68 -2.65
CA GLY A 335 0.26 60.88 -2.75
C GLY A 335 -0.26 62.06 -1.91
N THR A 336 0.66 62.89 -1.43
CA THR A 336 0.37 64.11 -0.66
C THR A 336 -0.33 65.16 -1.53
N GLY A 337 -1.21 65.97 -0.93
CA GLY A 337 -1.92 67.04 -1.61
C GLY A 337 -0.99 68.16 -2.12
N LYS A 338 -1.43 68.89 -3.15
CA LYS A 338 -0.65 70.02 -3.70
C LYS A 338 -0.45 71.11 -2.64
N LYS A 339 0.75 71.67 -2.57
CA LYS A 339 1.03 72.83 -1.70
C LYS A 339 0.18 74.04 -2.15
N GLY A 340 -0.35 74.80 -1.20
CA GLY A 340 -1.06 76.05 -1.49
C GLY A 340 -0.14 77.13 -2.05
N GLU A 341 -0.68 78.01 -2.89
CA GLU A 341 0.03 79.20 -3.37
C GLU A 341 0.45 80.09 -2.19
N SER A 342 1.68 80.60 -2.21
CA SER A 342 2.14 81.55 -1.20
C SER A 342 1.27 82.80 -1.18
N GLY A 343 1.19 83.45 -0.02
CA GLY A 343 0.50 84.72 0.13
C GLY A 343 1.17 85.84 -0.68
N ARG A 344 0.62 87.04 -0.60
CA ARG A 344 1.22 88.27 -1.12
C ARG A 344 1.17 89.33 -0.03
N GLY A 345 2.34 89.89 0.32
CA GLY A 345 2.45 90.96 1.30
C GLY A 345 1.72 92.24 0.84
N GLY A 346 1.07 92.94 1.76
CA GLY A 346 0.36 94.18 1.46
C GLY A 346 1.31 95.32 1.09
N ILE A 347 0.85 96.21 0.19
CA ILE A 347 1.55 97.44 -0.19
C ILE A 347 0.76 98.62 0.38
N TRP A 348 1.45 99.55 1.06
CA TRP A 348 0.83 100.78 1.57
C TRP A 348 0.68 101.79 0.44
N LYS A 349 -0.56 102.20 0.12
CA LYS A 349 -0.86 103.31 -0.78
C LYS A 349 -1.44 104.46 0.04
N ASN A 350 -0.85 105.65 -0.10
CA ASN A 350 -1.01 106.79 0.83
C ASN A 350 -2.44 107.10 1.29
N PHE A 351 -3.42 107.04 0.40
CA PHE A 351 -4.83 107.34 0.72
C PHE A 351 -5.73 106.10 0.80
N GLU A 352 -5.24 104.91 0.42
CA GLU A 352 -6.02 103.66 0.35
C GLU A 352 -5.64 102.66 1.46
N GLY A 353 -4.57 102.93 2.21
CA GLY A 353 -4.05 102.05 3.25
C GLY A 353 -3.35 100.82 2.66
N CYS A 354 -3.47 99.68 3.34
CA CYS A 354 -2.85 98.43 2.92
C CYS A 354 -3.69 97.72 1.87
N VAL A 355 -3.22 97.73 0.63
CA VAL A 355 -3.88 97.07 -0.50
C VAL A 355 -3.08 95.85 -0.95
N GLU A 356 -3.72 94.97 -1.74
CA GLU A 356 -3.10 93.77 -2.36
C GLU A 356 -2.60 92.69 -1.39
N ARG A 357 -2.88 92.80 -0.09
CA ARG A 357 -2.58 91.74 0.87
C ARG A 357 -3.46 90.52 0.57
N ARG A 358 -2.82 89.36 0.42
CA ARG A 358 -3.49 88.07 0.26
C ARG A 358 -2.81 87.04 1.14
N ASP A 359 -3.56 86.39 2.02
CA ASP A 359 -3.02 85.27 2.81
C ASP A 359 -2.69 84.08 1.88
N GLY A 360 -1.81 83.19 2.33
CA GLY A 360 -1.48 81.99 1.58
C GLY A 360 -2.72 81.14 1.30
N ALA A 361 -2.80 80.55 0.10
CA ALA A 361 -3.90 79.68 -0.24
C ALA A 361 -3.84 78.39 0.61
N ARG A 362 -5.02 77.79 0.86
CA ARG A 362 -5.11 76.48 1.52
C ARG A 362 -4.37 75.43 0.69
N GLY A 363 -3.69 74.49 1.36
CA GLY A 363 -3.17 73.30 0.70
C GLY A 363 -4.29 72.46 0.08
N GLY A 364 -3.97 71.75 -1.01
CA GLY A 364 -4.88 70.80 -1.64
C GLY A 364 -5.11 69.57 -0.78
N ARG A 365 -6.24 68.90 -0.97
CA ARG A 365 -6.52 67.61 -0.34
C ARG A 365 -5.49 66.56 -0.78
N GLY A 366 -5.10 65.68 0.13
CA GLY A 366 -4.34 64.47 -0.23
C GLY A 366 -5.09 63.57 -1.20
N GLN A 367 -4.37 62.73 -1.94
CA GLN A 367 -5.01 61.78 -2.86
C GLN A 367 -5.75 60.69 -2.08
N THR A 368 -6.82 60.15 -2.66
CA THR A 368 -7.51 58.99 -2.11
C THR A 368 -6.61 57.76 -2.21
N GLY A 369 -6.55 56.96 -1.13
CA GLY A 369 -5.80 55.69 -1.12
C GLY A 369 -6.34 54.68 -2.15
N ALA A 370 -5.47 53.78 -2.61
CA ALA A 370 -5.87 52.71 -3.52
C ALA A 370 -6.76 51.67 -2.82
N LYS A 371 -7.63 50.99 -3.59
CA LYS A 371 -8.33 49.79 -3.12
C LYS A 371 -7.30 48.73 -2.74
N GLY A 372 -7.52 48.00 -1.64
CA GLY A 372 -6.69 46.85 -1.28
C GLY A 372 -6.73 45.75 -2.34
N ASN A 373 -5.70 44.93 -2.42
CA ASN A 373 -5.64 43.81 -3.35
C ASN A 373 -6.66 42.71 -2.95
N THR A 374 -7.21 42.00 -3.94
CA THR A 374 -8.11 40.87 -3.70
C THR A 374 -7.34 39.70 -3.06
N GLY A 375 -7.94 39.07 -2.05
CA GLY A 375 -7.44 37.86 -1.42
C GLY A 375 -7.22 36.74 -2.44
N GLY A 376 -6.22 35.88 -2.21
CA GLY A 376 -6.04 34.70 -3.04
C GLY A 376 -7.20 33.72 -2.89
N ASN A 377 -7.56 33.02 -3.97
CA ASN A 377 -8.54 31.94 -3.90
C ASN A 377 -7.95 30.71 -3.18
N GLY A 378 -8.77 29.98 -2.44
CA GLY A 378 -8.42 28.64 -1.95
C GLY A 378 -8.36 27.63 -3.08
N GLY A 379 -7.50 26.62 -2.94
CA GLY A 379 -7.42 25.50 -3.86
C GLY A 379 -8.56 24.50 -3.62
N ASN A 380 -8.94 23.74 -4.63
CA ASN A 380 -9.97 22.71 -4.48
C ASN A 380 -9.43 21.51 -3.69
N GLY A 381 -10.30 20.85 -2.94
CA GLY A 381 -10.06 19.51 -2.43
C GLY A 381 -9.99 18.51 -3.59
N GLY A 382 -9.30 17.39 -3.37
CA GLY A 382 -9.13 16.34 -4.35
C GLY A 382 -10.15 15.23 -4.12
N ASP A 383 -10.60 14.62 -5.21
CA ASP A 383 -11.49 13.45 -5.14
C ASP A 383 -10.73 12.23 -4.63
N ILE A 384 -11.45 11.34 -3.95
CA ILE A 384 -10.94 10.04 -3.53
C ILE A 384 -11.82 8.96 -4.16
N VAL A 385 -11.22 8.12 -5.00
CA VAL A 385 -11.92 7.04 -5.69
C VAL A 385 -11.46 5.71 -5.09
N ILE A 386 -12.40 4.96 -4.54
CA ILE A 386 -12.15 3.67 -3.92
C ILE A 386 -12.90 2.63 -4.75
N ASP A 387 -12.13 1.81 -5.47
CA ASP A 387 -12.61 0.68 -6.26
C ASP A 387 -12.03 -0.60 -5.64
N ILE A 388 -12.66 -1.05 -4.56
CA ILE A 388 -12.23 -2.25 -3.83
C ILE A 388 -13.33 -3.30 -3.90
N ASP A 389 -13.07 -4.45 -4.55
CA ASP A 389 -14.04 -5.55 -4.73
C ASP A 389 -14.17 -6.41 -3.45
N GLN A 390 -14.42 -5.75 -2.32
CA GLN A 390 -14.67 -6.43 -1.06
C GLN A 390 -16.13 -6.87 -0.97
N ARG A 391 -16.33 -8.15 -0.67
CA ARG A 391 -17.67 -8.74 -0.47
C ARG A 391 -18.41 -8.16 0.74
N ASN A 392 -17.71 -7.45 1.65
CA ASN A 392 -18.28 -6.84 2.84
C ASN A 392 -17.94 -5.34 2.91
N PRO A 393 -18.88 -4.43 2.59
CA PRO A 393 -18.62 -2.99 2.61
C PRO A 393 -18.28 -2.44 4.01
N ASN A 394 -18.64 -3.16 5.09
CA ASN A 394 -18.29 -2.74 6.45
C ASN A 394 -16.80 -2.94 6.81
N GLU A 395 -16.08 -3.77 6.07
CA GLU A 395 -14.62 -3.97 6.27
C GLU A 395 -13.81 -2.87 5.58
N LEU A 396 -14.30 -2.38 4.44
CA LEU A 396 -13.66 -1.36 3.61
C LEU A 396 -13.37 -0.05 4.37
N PHE A 397 -14.34 0.43 5.14
CA PHE A 397 -14.21 1.67 5.92
C PHE A 397 -13.32 1.54 7.16
N GLN A 398 -12.85 0.33 7.50
CA GLN A 398 -11.91 0.15 8.62
C GLN A 398 -10.48 0.46 8.19
N ASN A 399 -10.12 0.19 6.93
CA ASN A 399 -8.76 0.34 6.44
C ASN A 399 -8.48 1.69 5.76
N ILE A 400 -9.49 2.44 5.31
CA ILE A 400 -9.31 3.76 4.69
C ILE A 400 -10.08 4.82 5.48
N ILE A 401 -9.35 5.74 6.12
CA ILE A 401 -9.90 6.87 6.87
C ILE A 401 -9.64 8.15 6.10
N VAL A 402 -10.69 8.73 5.53
CA VAL A 402 -10.61 10.05 4.89
C VAL A 402 -10.80 11.13 5.95
N GLU A 403 -9.73 11.85 6.30
CA GLU A 403 -9.80 12.93 7.30
C GLU A 403 -10.33 14.24 6.69
N SER A 404 -10.03 14.53 5.41
CA SER A 404 -10.55 15.72 4.74
C SER A 404 -10.42 15.65 3.22
N THR A 405 -11.48 16.09 2.52
CA THR A 405 -11.47 16.45 1.10
C THR A 405 -11.86 17.91 0.91
N GLN A 406 -11.77 18.73 1.96
CA GLN A 406 -12.27 20.11 1.90
C GLN A 406 -11.46 20.98 0.94
N GLY A 407 -12.13 21.94 0.31
CA GLY A 407 -11.47 23.06 -0.35
C GLY A 407 -10.72 23.92 0.67
N GLY A 408 -9.70 24.62 0.18
CA GLY A 408 -9.02 25.66 0.94
C GLY A 408 -9.93 26.85 1.21
N GLY A 409 -9.77 27.47 2.36
CA GLY A 409 -10.42 28.73 2.71
C GLY A 409 -9.97 29.89 1.80
N PRO A 410 -10.81 30.93 1.67
CA PRO A 410 -10.45 32.11 0.92
C PRO A 410 -9.36 32.92 1.65
N GLY A 411 -8.43 33.49 0.88
CA GLY A 411 -7.47 34.44 1.42
C GLY A 411 -8.16 35.73 1.87
N GLU A 412 -7.69 36.29 2.98
CA GLU A 412 -8.16 37.59 3.45
C GLU A 412 -7.88 38.69 2.42
N PRO A 413 -8.74 39.73 2.33
CA PRO A 413 -8.47 40.88 1.50
C PRO A 413 -7.23 41.65 1.98
N GLY A 414 -6.48 42.22 1.04
CA GLY A 414 -5.40 43.16 1.35
C GLY A 414 -5.94 44.43 2.01
N ASN A 415 -5.17 45.02 2.93
CA ASN A 415 -5.63 46.23 3.60
C ASN A 415 -5.74 47.39 2.61
N ARG A 416 -6.72 48.27 2.84
CA ARG A 416 -6.93 49.48 2.05
C ARG A 416 -5.74 50.44 2.13
N GLY A 417 -5.47 51.15 1.04
CA GLY A 417 -4.48 52.21 1.04
C GLY A 417 -4.90 53.36 1.94
N ARG A 418 -3.98 53.84 2.78
CA ARG A 418 -4.24 55.06 3.57
C ARG A 418 -4.32 56.26 2.63
N GLY A 419 -5.17 57.23 2.97
CA GLY A 419 -5.22 58.51 2.27
C GLY A 419 -3.87 59.22 2.30
N GLY A 420 -3.58 60.00 1.26
CA GLY A 420 -2.40 60.84 1.23
C GLY A 420 -2.53 61.99 2.21
N ALA A 421 -1.41 62.44 2.80
CA ALA A 421 -1.43 63.62 3.66
C ALA A 421 -1.96 64.85 2.89
N GLY A 422 -2.60 65.78 3.60
CA GLY A 422 -2.99 67.05 3.00
C GLY A 422 -1.78 67.88 2.58
N GLY A 423 -1.94 68.69 1.54
CA GLY A 423 -0.89 69.61 1.11
C GLY A 423 -0.62 70.67 2.17
N GLN A 424 0.62 71.12 2.29
CA GLN A 424 0.93 72.25 3.15
C GLN A 424 0.24 73.52 2.64
N GLY A 425 -0.25 74.36 3.54
CA GLY A 425 -0.76 75.67 3.15
C GLY A 425 0.33 76.59 2.58
N GLY A 426 -0.08 77.56 1.78
CA GLY A 426 0.80 78.54 1.18
C GLY A 426 1.60 79.30 2.23
N ALA A 427 2.91 79.46 1.99
CA ALA A 427 3.76 80.19 2.91
C ALA A 427 3.30 81.66 3.01
N PRO A 428 3.44 82.30 4.17
CA PRO A 428 3.26 83.74 4.26
C PRO A 428 4.31 84.44 3.38
N ASP A 429 3.92 85.52 2.70
CA ASP A 429 4.85 86.40 2.01
C ASP A 429 5.28 87.54 2.95
N GLU A 430 6.53 87.98 2.80
CA GLU A 430 7.08 89.04 3.63
C GLU A 430 6.35 90.36 3.36
N PRO A 431 6.17 91.22 4.39
CA PRO A 431 5.53 92.52 4.20
C PRO A 431 6.34 93.37 3.22
N ARG A 432 5.73 93.75 2.10
CA ARG A 432 6.33 94.68 1.12
C ARG A 432 6.35 96.13 1.61
N SER A 433 5.59 96.41 2.66
CA SER A 433 5.66 97.66 3.43
C SER A 433 5.63 97.33 4.92
N PRO A 434 6.52 97.93 5.74
CA PRO A 434 6.55 97.68 7.18
C PRO A 434 5.24 98.09 7.90
N ARG A 435 4.37 98.87 7.23
CA ARG A 435 3.07 99.31 7.77
C ARG A 435 1.92 98.30 7.57
N CYS A 436 2.10 97.24 6.77
CA CYS A 436 0.99 96.37 6.35
C CYS A 436 0.95 94.95 6.93
N GLY A 437 1.94 94.59 7.76
CA GLY A 437 2.07 93.26 8.33
C GLY A 437 2.28 92.16 7.28
N SER A 438 2.72 90.98 7.72
CA SER A 438 2.86 89.81 6.85
C SER A 438 1.49 89.22 6.48
N ALA A 439 1.41 88.60 5.31
CA ALA A 439 0.31 87.69 4.99
C ALA A 439 0.31 86.51 6.00
N ALA A 440 -0.86 85.96 6.32
CA ALA A 440 -0.94 84.73 7.12
C ALA A 440 -0.59 83.51 6.25
N ARG A 441 -0.08 82.44 6.87
CA ARG A 441 0.08 81.14 6.18
C ARG A 441 -1.31 80.58 5.87
N GLY A 442 -1.46 79.99 4.68
CA GLY A 442 -2.66 79.21 4.38
C GLY A 442 -2.82 78.02 5.32
N ALA A 443 -4.05 77.60 5.58
CA ALA A 443 -4.29 76.36 6.31
C ALA A 443 -3.80 75.14 5.51
N GLY A 444 -3.42 74.06 6.20
CA GLY A 444 -3.17 72.77 5.55
C GLY A 444 -4.40 72.26 4.80
N GLY A 445 -4.17 71.50 3.74
CA GLY A 445 -5.19 70.69 3.10
C GLY A 445 -5.63 69.55 4.03
N PRO A 446 -6.87 69.05 3.87
CA PRO A 446 -7.29 67.84 4.57
C PRO A 446 -6.61 66.59 4.01
N GLU A 447 -6.53 65.52 4.80
CA GLU A 447 -6.07 64.20 4.33
C GLU A 447 -7.00 63.67 3.21
N GLY A 448 -6.43 62.90 2.29
CA GLY A 448 -7.20 62.13 1.32
C GLY A 448 -8.05 61.07 2.01
N LEU A 449 -9.10 60.58 1.33
CA LEU A 449 -9.86 59.45 1.85
C LEU A 449 -9.00 58.18 1.82
N ALA A 450 -9.21 57.26 2.76
CA ALA A 450 -8.69 55.91 2.61
C ALA A 450 -9.36 55.23 1.40
N GLY A 451 -8.66 54.30 0.76
CA GLY A 451 -9.24 53.45 -0.27
C GLY A 451 -10.27 52.48 0.28
N LEU A 452 -10.88 51.69 -0.59
CA LEU A 452 -11.72 50.56 -0.18
C LEU A 452 -10.84 49.37 0.24
N PRO A 453 -11.27 48.52 1.17
CA PRO A 453 -10.60 47.22 1.38
C PRO A 453 -10.64 46.39 0.08
N GLY A 454 -9.71 45.46 -0.06
CA GLY A 454 -9.82 44.44 -1.11
C GLY A 454 -11.05 43.56 -0.92
N ASP A 455 -11.36 42.75 -1.93
CA ASP A 455 -12.37 41.69 -1.79
C ASP A 455 -11.68 40.41 -1.27
N PRO A 456 -12.33 39.58 -0.43
CA PRO A 456 -11.79 38.27 -0.08
C PRO A 456 -11.67 37.38 -1.33
N GLY A 457 -10.81 36.37 -1.27
CA GLY A 457 -10.78 35.33 -2.29
C GLY A 457 -12.05 34.47 -2.31
N GLN A 458 -12.13 33.56 -3.27
CA GLN A 458 -13.15 32.50 -3.25
C GLN A 458 -12.62 31.26 -2.50
N ALA A 459 -13.49 30.58 -1.76
CA ALA A 459 -13.17 29.27 -1.20
C ALA A 459 -13.02 28.24 -2.32
N GLY A 460 -12.15 27.25 -2.12
CA GLY A 460 -12.08 26.08 -2.99
C GLY A 460 -13.31 25.21 -2.86
N GLN A 461 -13.58 24.40 -3.89
CA GLN A 461 -14.62 23.38 -3.83
C GLN A 461 -14.12 22.16 -3.06
N ASP A 462 -15.02 21.53 -2.30
CA ASP A 462 -14.75 20.24 -1.66
C ASP A 462 -14.68 19.14 -2.71
N GLY A 463 -13.73 18.22 -2.56
CA GLY A 463 -13.66 16.98 -3.34
C GLY A 463 -14.67 15.95 -2.83
N VAL A 464 -15.02 14.99 -3.69
CA VAL A 464 -15.96 13.92 -3.37
C VAL A 464 -15.26 12.61 -3.07
N ILE A 465 -15.87 11.79 -2.21
CA ILE A 465 -15.47 10.40 -1.98
C ILE A 465 -16.40 9.53 -2.83
N ILE A 466 -15.82 8.77 -3.77
CA ILE A 466 -16.55 7.89 -4.69
C ILE A 466 -16.17 6.45 -4.35
N ASP A 467 -17.13 5.70 -3.85
CA ASP A 467 -17.03 4.24 -3.70
C ASP A 467 -17.68 3.58 -4.92
N VAL A 468 -16.87 2.95 -5.76
CA VAL A 468 -17.32 2.35 -7.03
C VAL A 468 -18.12 1.07 -6.78
N ALA A 469 -17.82 0.33 -5.70
CA ALA A 469 -18.49 -0.94 -5.40
C ALA A 469 -19.99 -0.73 -5.10
N LEU A 470 -20.38 0.44 -4.59
CA LEU A 470 -21.77 0.78 -4.30
C LEU A 470 -22.58 1.21 -5.54
N ILE A 471 -21.93 1.64 -6.62
CA ILE A 471 -22.62 2.18 -7.82
C ILE A 471 -23.12 1.04 -8.73
N GLY A 472 -22.51 -0.14 -8.65
CA GLY A 472 -22.80 -1.28 -9.53
C GLY A 472 -23.88 -2.26 -9.03
N GLN A 473 -24.38 -2.13 -7.80
CA GLN A 473 -25.41 -3.05 -7.33
C GLN A 473 -26.79 -2.65 -7.87
N PRO A 474 -27.51 -3.53 -8.60
CA PRO A 474 -28.88 -3.26 -9.00
C PRO A 474 -29.70 -3.00 -7.74
N ALA A 475 -30.53 -1.95 -7.75
CA ALA A 475 -31.44 -1.66 -6.66
C ALA A 475 -32.26 -2.93 -6.35
N VAL A 476 -32.06 -3.49 -5.16
CA VAL A 476 -32.85 -4.61 -4.68
C VAL A 476 -34.18 -4.02 -4.21
N ASP A 477 -35.20 -4.15 -5.05
CA ASP A 477 -36.59 -3.78 -4.75
C ASP A 477 -37.21 -4.67 -3.65
#